data_AF-A0A4Y2P306-F1
#
_entry.id   AF-A0A4Y2P306-F1
#
_cell.length_a   1.000
_cell.length_b   1.000
_cell.length_c   1.000
_cell.angle_alpha   90.00
_cell.angle_beta   90.00
_cell.angle_gamma   90.00
#
_symmetry.space_group_name_H-M   'P 1'
#
loop_
_entity.id
_entity.type
_entity.pdbx_description
1 polymer ?
#
loop_
_entity_poly.entity_id
_entity_poly.type
_entity_poly.pdbx_seq_one_letter_code
_entity_poly.pdbx_strand_id
1 'polypeptide(L)'
;RITSKEREVQWSDLPSPPLEKIYGFLSRAEQVNMSLVCRKWSEGYGSPAVWKTFRFVLRESQLSMDTCPVMKFVHKYGSMFQHVEIEYILTKEMHLVYTWCKHFIAFLHILTCKSQLISVKFRSFSKLFHCIDTATYNDICREIEVFLGSQHHLKRSDFDQSFFGYQEGIGILKSLTESNRESLTHLVLHRFVRYQYEKQESNFAQILSILLGLPSLTTLDIDYSYFVEFMFASQSADVKFFKICQTRGISNIILHYDDEFMDLEHFRGLTSIDWRLLKELYPNLHVECNFTIYCPTWQDVEFLIVPNMPITHLNFTYEYELERSDDADYYMDIDGLLNHCLACKTNDHLASLHLT
;
A
#
# COMPACT_ATOMS: atom_id res chain seq x y z
N ARG A 1 17.21 63.22 7.30
CA ARG A 1 18.16 62.24 6.71
C ARG A 1 17.99 60.93 7.48
N ILE A 2 17.21 60.00 6.93
CA ILE A 2 17.07 58.63 7.43
C ILE A 2 17.72 57.74 6.36
N THR A 3 18.74 56.98 6.76
CA THR A 3 19.44 56.03 5.91
C THR A 3 18.84 54.64 6.11
N SER A 4 17.86 54.26 5.30
CA SER A 4 17.44 52.85 5.17
C SER A 4 17.93 52.33 3.82
N LYS A 5 19.13 51.73 3.80
CA LYS A 5 19.46 50.74 2.78
C LYS A 5 18.67 49.48 3.10
N GLU A 6 17.40 49.44 2.71
CA GLU A 6 16.74 48.16 2.51
C GLU A 6 17.48 47.48 1.36
N ARG A 7 18.31 46.47 1.68
CA ARG A 7 18.88 45.61 0.64
C ARG A 7 17.70 44.86 0.05
N GLU A 8 17.37 45.15 -1.20
CA GLU A 8 16.46 44.29 -1.97
C GLU A 8 16.95 42.85 -1.85
N VAL A 9 16.11 41.99 -1.29
CA VAL A 9 16.42 40.56 -1.15
C VAL A 9 16.47 39.99 -2.56
N GLN A 10 17.68 39.67 -3.02
CA GLN A 10 17.90 39.00 -4.30
C GLN A 10 17.48 37.53 -4.14
N TRP A 11 16.29 37.18 -4.63
CA TRP A 11 15.76 35.80 -4.62
C TRP A 11 16.64 34.82 -5.40
N SER A 12 17.45 35.32 -6.34
CA SER A 12 18.49 34.55 -7.04
C SER A 12 19.59 34.02 -6.10
N ASP A 13 19.78 34.64 -4.93
CA ASP A 13 20.80 34.29 -3.95
C ASP A 13 20.25 33.49 -2.76
N LEU A 14 19.02 32.98 -2.85
CA LEU A 14 18.45 32.15 -1.79
C LEU A 14 19.32 30.90 -1.52
N PRO A 15 19.71 30.60 -0.27
CA PRO A 15 20.47 29.39 0.06
C PRO A 15 19.71 28.10 -0.26
N SER A 16 20.42 26.98 -0.37
CA SER A 16 19.82 25.68 -0.74
C SER A 16 18.70 25.21 0.20
N PRO A 17 18.81 25.25 1.54
CA PRO A 17 17.76 24.66 2.39
C PRO A 17 16.38 25.33 2.25
N PRO A 18 16.26 26.68 2.23
CA PRO A 18 14.98 27.32 1.90
C PRO A 18 14.50 27.04 0.48
N LEU A 19 15.40 27.00 -0.50
CA LEU A 19 15.07 26.73 -1.90
C LEU A 19 14.51 25.32 -2.11
N GLU A 20 15.14 24.31 -1.50
CA GLU A 20 14.68 22.92 -1.50
C GLU A 20 13.29 22.79 -0.85
N LYS A 21 13.06 23.53 0.24
CA LYS A 21 11.74 23.58 0.89
C LYS A 21 10.68 24.19 -0.02
N ILE A 22 10.99 25.24 -0.78
CA ILE A 22 10.07 25.81 -1.78
C ILE A 22 9.74 24.77 -2.85
N TYR A 23 10.73 24.07 -3.40
CA TYR A 23 10.50 23.00 -4.36
C TYR A 23 9.57 21.90 -3.83
N GLY A 24 9.65 21.60 -2.53
CA GLY A 24 8.79 20.63 -1.86
C GLY A 24 7.29 20.97 -1.89
N PHE A 25 6.91 22.23 -2.11
CA PHE A 25 5.50 22.66 -2.20
C PHE A 25 4.94 22.68 -3.62
N LEU A 26 5.75 22.37 -4.63
CA LEU A 26 5.42 22.59 -6.04
C LEU A 26 5.22 21.29 -6.80
N SER A 27 4.33 21.34 -7.80
CA SER A 27 4.18 20.27 -8.78
C SER A 27 5.43 20.14 -9.66
N ARG A 28 5.68 18.97 -10.24
CA ARG A 28 6.87 18.75 -11.09
C ARG A 28 6.96 19.73 -12.26
N ALA A 29 5.83 20.15 -12.83
CA ALA A 29 5.82 21.16 -13.90
C ALA A 29 6.30 22.53 -13.39
N GLU A 30 5.83 22.97 -12.23
CA GLU A 30 6.26 24.22 -11.59
C GLU A 30 7.73 24.18 -11.19
N GLN A 31 8.20 23.04 -10.66
CA GLN A 31 9.62 22.88 -10.32
C GLN A 31 10.52 23.03 -11.55
N VAL A 32 10.13 22.46 -12.70
CA VAL A 32 10.85 22.64 -13.97
C VAL A 32 10.88 24.12 -14.35
N ASN A 33 9.73 24.81 -14.37
CA ASN A 33 9.67 26.24 -14.71
C ASN A 33 10.57 27.08 -13.79
N MET A 34 10.55 26.80 -12.49
CA MET A 34 11.40 27.48 -11.52
C MET A 34 12.89 27.20 -11.72
N SER A 35 13.26 25.99 -12.13
CA SER A 35 14.65 25.64 -12.41
C SER A 35 15.27 26.44 -13.57
N LEU A 36 14.44 27.08 -14.41
CA LEU A 36 14.87 27.87 -15.56
C LEU A 36 15.09 29.36 -15.22
N VAL A 37 14.72 29.81 -14.02
CA VAL A 37 14.79 31.23 -13.62
C VAL A 37 16.24 31.72 -13.53
N CYS A 38 17.09 30.98 -12.82
CA CYS A 38 18.52 31.27 -12.73
C CYS A 38 19.33 30.03 -12.37
N ARG A 39 20.66 30.12 -12.50
CA ARG A 39 21.57 29.00 -12.22
C ARG A 39 21.40 28.40 -10.83
N LYS A 40 21.24 29.23 -9.79
CA LYS A 40 21.10 28.75 -8.41
C LYS A 40 19.82 27.93 -8.22
N TRP A 41 18.74 28.35 -8.88
CA TRP A 41 17.47 27.63 -8.87
C TRP A 41 17.59 26.31 -9.63
N SER A 42 18.28 26.32 -10.78
CA SER A 42 18.62 25.08 -11.50
C SER A 42 19.43 24.08 -10.68
N GLU A 43 20.44 24.57 -9.94
CA GLU A 43 21.26 23.75 -9.05
C GLU A 43 20.44 23.19 -7.87
N GLY A 44 19.59 24.01 -7.26
CA GLY A 44 18.68 23.58 -6.19
C GLY A 44 17.66 22.54 -6.67
N TYR A 45 17.14 22.68 -7.90
CA TYR A 45 16.27 21.69 -8.52
C TYR A 45 16.97 20.34 -8.69
N GLY A 46 18.27 20.33 -8.97
CA GLY A 46 19.08 19.12 -9.10
C GLY A 46 19.51 18.47 -7.78
N SER A 47 19.09 19.01 -6.63
CA SER A 47 19.51 18.51 -5.32
C SER A 47 18.86 17.17 -4.96
N PRO A 48 19.54 16.30 -4.19
CA PRO A 48 18.96 15.04 -3.71
C PRO A 48 17.68 15.23 -2.89
N ALA A 49 17.55 16.34 -2.15
CA ALA A 49 16.36 16.62 -1.35
C ALA A 49 15.10 16.75 -2.22
N VAL A 50 15.21 17.36 -3.40
CA VAL A 50 14.10 17.56 -4.36
C VAL A 50 13.72 16.27 -5.10
N TRP A 51 14.68 15.38 -5.30
CA TRP A 51 14.49 14.11 -6.03
C TRP A 51 14.30 12.89 -5.13
N LYS A 52 14.39 13.05 -3.82
CA LYS A 52 14.21 11.97 -2.83
C LYS A 52 12.91 11.18 -3.04
N THR A 53 11.82 11.86 -3.38
CA THR A 53 10.51 11.22 -3.63
C THR A 53 10.13 11.36 -5.10
N PHE A 54 9.78 10.26 -5.76
CA PHE A 54 9.42 10.26 -7.17
C PHE A 54 8.13 9.47 -7.41
N ARG A 55 7.22 10.05 -8.21
CA ARG A 55 5.98 9.39 -8.63
C ARG A 55 6.04 9.10 -10.12
N PHE A 56 6.07 7.82 -10.47
CA PHE A 56 6.01 7.33 -11.84
C PHE A 56 4.55 7.12 -12.22
N VAL A 57 3.99 8.13 -12.88
CA VAL A 57 2.64 8.12 -13.45
C VAL A 57 2.73 8.69 -14.85
N LEU A 58 2.28 7.92 -15.83
CA LEU A 58 2.27 8.32 -17.23
C LEU A 58 0.83 8.55 -17.68
N ARG A 59 0.55 9.77 -18.13
CA ARG A 59 -0.73 10.13 -18.75
C ARG A 59 -0.72 9.76 -20.24
N GLU A 60 -1.89 9.63 -20.84
CA GLU A 60 -2.02 9.35 -22.28
C GLU A 60 -1.20 10.33 -23.13
N SER A 61 -1.24 11.62 -22.82
CA SER A 61 -0.45 12.64 -23.53
C SER A 61 1.06 12.42 -23.49
N GLN A 62 1.59 11.71 -22.48
CA GLN A 62 3.01 11.36 -22.36
C GLN A 62 3.32 10.02 -23.04
N LEU A 63 2.36 9.09 -23.07
CA LEU A 63 2.47 7.80 -23.73
C LEU A 63 2.36 7.92 -25.26
N SER A 64 1.65 8.94 -25.76
CA SER A 64 1.53 9.23 -27.19
C SER A 64 2.76 9.94 -27.78
N MET A 65 3.74 10.33 -26.96
CA MET A 65 4.95 10.99 -27.45
C MET A 65 5.99 9.97 -27.92
N ASP A 66 6.73 10.29 -28.99
CA ASP A 66 7.85 9.47 -29.47
C ASP A 66 8.94 9.23 -28.40
N THR A 67 9.07 10.18 -27.47
CA THR A 67 9.97 10.05 -26.31
C THR A 67 9.20 10.33 -25.02
N CYS A 68 9.31 9.43 -24.04
CA CYS A 68 8.70 9.63 -22.72
C CYS A 68 9.54 10.63 -21.90
N PRO A 69 9.07 11.87 -21.65
CA PRO A 69 9.87 12.90 -20.98
C PRO A 69 10.24 12.51 -19.55
N VAL A 70 9.38 11.71 -18.90
CA VAL A 70 9.58 11.21 -17.53
C VAL A 70 10.88 10.41 -17.44
N MET A 71 11.20 9.59 -18.46
CA MET A 71 12.40 8.75 -18.47
C MET A 71 13.70 9.56 -18.44
N LYS A 72 13.70 10.80 -18.94
CA LYS A 72 14.87 11.70 -18.87
C LYS A 72 15.23 12.01 -17.41
N PHE A 73 14.22 12.24 -16.57
CA PHE A 73 14.42 12.50 -15.15
C PHE A 73 14.89 11.26 -14.41
N VAL A 74 14.32 10.10 -14.73
CA VAL A 74 14.72 8.81 -14.14
C VAL A 74 16.19 8.52 -14.45
N HIS A 75 16.62 8.74 -15.69
CA HIS A 75 18.02 8.55 -16.07
C HIS A 75 18.98 9.48 -15.31
N LYS A 76 18.57 10.75 -15.14
CA LYS A 76 19.40 11.80 -14.55
C LYS A 76 19.46 11.74 -13.03
N TYR A 77 18.33 11.46 -12.38
CA TYR A 77 18.17 11.61 -10.93
C TYR A 77 17.80 10.31 -10.21
N GLY A 78 17.68 9.18 -10.93
CA GLY A 78 17.23 7.90 -10.34
C GLY A 78 18.02 7.48 -9.10
N SER A 79 19.34 7.72 -9.08
CA SER A 79 20.18 7.41 -7.92
C SER A 79 19.91 8.22 -6.66
N MET A 80 19.14 9.31 -6.77
CA MET A 80 18.71 10.14 -5.65
C MET A 80 17.37 9.68 -5.05
N PHE A 81 16.67 8.76 -5.72
CA PHE A 81 15.35 8.31 -5.27
C PHE A 81 15.48 7.47 -4.00
N GLN A 82 14.63 7.74 -3.02
CA GLN A 82 14.47 6.95 -1.80
C GLN A 82 13.04 6.46 -1.64
N HIS A 83 12.06 7.22 -2.14
CA HIS A 83 10.65 6.88 -2.07
C HIS A 83 10.05 6.93 -3.47
N VAL A 84 9.58 5.78 -3.97
CA VAL A 84 8.99 5.68 -5.30
C VAL A 84 7.53 5.24 -5.19
N GLU A 85 6.66 5.94 -5.88
CA GLU A 85 5.27 5.54 -6.10
C GLU A 85 5.05 5.29 -7.59
N ILE A 86 4.52 4.12 -7.92
CA ILE A 86 4.22 3.69 -9.28
C ILE A 86 2.73 3.44 -9.36
N GLU A 87 2.07 4.08 -10.31
CA GLU A 87 0.63 3.95 -10.48
C GLU A 87 0.29 3.90 -11.96
N TYR A 88 -0.58 2.95 -12.29
CA TYR A 88 -1.16 2.82 -13.61
C TYR A 88 -2.49 3.57 -13.68
N ILE A 89 -2.63 4.42 -14.70
CA ILE A 89 -3.91 5.07 -15.01
C ILE A 89 -4.53 4.32 -16.19
N LEU A 90 -5.77 3.87 -16.02
CA LEU A 90 -6.52 3.20 -17.07
C LEU A 90 -6.60 4.09 -18.32
N THR A 91 -6.19 3.55 -19.45
CA THR A 91 -6.39 4.13 -20.79
C THR A 91 -7.27 3.22 -21.63
N LYS A 92 -8.07 3.81 -22.52
CA LYS A 92 -8.90 3.07 -23.48
C LYS A 92 -8.10 2.58 -24.69
N GLU A 93 -6.96 3.20 -24.96
CA GLU A 93 -6.13 2.95 -26.13
C GLU A 93 -5.14 1.82 -25.85
N MET A 94 -5.41 0.62 -26.39
CA MET A 94 -4.59 -0.56 -26.13
C MET A 94 -3.11 -0.36 -26.47
N HIS A 95 -2.80 0.35 -27.55
CA HIS A 95 -1.41 0.63 -27.92
C HIS A 95 -0.66 1.45 -26.85
N LEU A 96 -1.35 2.34 -26.13
CA LEU A 96 -0.77 3.11 -25.02
C LEU A 96 -0.50 2.24 -23.79
N VAL A 97 -1.32 1.21 -23.55
CA VAL A 97 -1.07 0.21 -22.50
C VAL A 97 0.29 -0.46 -22.72
N TYR A 98 0.55 -0.96 -23.93
CA TYR A 98 1.85 -1.59 -24.25
C TYR A 98 3.01 -0.60 -24.20
N THR A 99 2.80 0.66 -24.59
CA THR A 99 3.82 1.71 -24.42
C THR A 99 4.12 1.98 -22.95
N TRP A 100 3.10 1.97 -22.09
CA TRP A 100 3.27 2.07 -20.64
C TRP A 100 4.10 0.90 -20.10
N CYS A 101 3.78 -0.35 -20.49
CA CYS A 101 4.52 -1.54 -20.08
C CYS A 101 6.01 -1.45 -20.43
N LYS A 102 6.33 -1.01 -21.66
CA LYS A 102 7.72 -0.80 -22.10
C LYS A 102 8.44 0.22 -21.24
N HIS A 103 7.80 1.36 -20.95
CA HIS A 103 8.40 2.38 -20.10
C HIS A 103 8.53 1.95 -18.65
N PHE A 104 7.57 1.19 -18.13
CA PHE A 104 7.61 0.63 -16.79
C PHE A 104 8.75 -0.38 -16.61
N ILE A 105 8.92 -1.32 -17.55
CA ILE A 105 10.06 -2.24 -17.56
C ILE A 105 11.38 -1.47 -17.61
N ALA A 106 11.51 -0.51 -18.52
CA ALA A 106 12.72 0.32 -18.60
C ALA A 106 12.96 1.12 -17.32
N PHE A 107 11.89 1.61 -16.68
CA PHE A 107 11.95 2.32 -15.40
C PHE A 107 12.51 1.44 -14.29
N LEU A 108 11.94 0.24 -14.11
CA LEU A 108 12.42 -0.74 -13.13
C LEU A 108 13.89 -1.08 -13.37
N HIS A 109 14.27 -1.37 -14.62
CA HIS A 109 15.65 -1.68 -14.97
C HIS A 109 16.65 -0.59 -14.55
N ILE A 110 16.31 0.69 -14.77
CA ILE A 110 17.18 1.80 -14.33
C ILE A 110 17.28 1.84 -12.80
N LEU A 111 16.14 1.65 -12.11
CA LEU A 111 16.15 1.70 -10.65
C LEU A 111 16.97 0.56 -10.06
N THR A 112 16.84 -0.65 -10.60
CA THR A 112 17.66 -1.82 -10.26
C THR A 112 19.15 -1.49 -10.29
N CYS A 113 19.62 -0.75 -11.29
CA CYS A 113 21.04 -0.43 -11.44
C CYS A 113 21.49 0.79 -10.64
N LYS A 114 20.60 1.72 -10.29
CA LYS A 114 20.99 3.05 -9.79
C LYS A 114 20.53 3.36 -8.38
N SER A 115 19.55 2.64 -7.85
CA SER A 115 18.78 3.10 -6.69
C SER A 115 18.77 2.08 -5.56
N GLN A 116 18.76 2.59 -4.34
CA GLN A 116 18.50 1.83 -3.12
C GLN A 116 17.39 2.54 -2.36
N LEU A 117 16.18 2.05 -2.52
CA LEU A 117 14.98 2.69 -2.00
C LEU A 117 14.76 2.35 -0.53
N ILE A 118 14.11 3.29 0.16
CA ILE A 118 13.54 3.12 1.49
C ILE A 118 12.08 2.69 1.38
N SER A 119 11.34 3.16 0.37
CA SER A 119 9.98 2.70 0.13
C SER A 119 9.61 2.64 -1.34
N VAL A 120 8.80 1.64 -1.69
CA VAL A 120 8.15 1.53 -3.00
C VAL A 120 6.66 1.26 -2.84
N LYS A 121 5.86 1.86 -3.72
CA LYS A 121 4.42 1.59 -3.84
C LYS A 121 4.05 1.24 -5.27
N PHE A 122 3.27 0.19 -5.45
CA PHE A 122 2.65 -0.24 -6.70
C PHE A 122 1.14 -0.13 -6.53
N ARG A 123 0.49 0.66 -7.39
CA ARG A 123 -0.93 1.00 -7.25
C ARG A 123 -1.72 0.76 -8.53
N SER A 124 -2.88 0.13 -8.37
CA SER A 124 -3.91 -0.02 -9.41
C SER A 124 -3.46 -0.85 -10.63
N PHE A 125 -2.69 -1.92 -10.40
CA PHE A 125 -2.20 -2.80 -11.48
C PHE A 125 -3.26 -3.79 -11.97
N SER A 126 -4.35 -4.00 -11.22
CA SER A 126 -5.45 -4.88 -11.64
C SER A 126 -5.95 -4.58 -13.05
N LYS A 127 -6.26 -3.30 -13.30
CA LYS A 127 -6.76 -2.81 -14.59
C LYS A 127 -5.75 -3.02 -15.72
N LEU A 128 -4.45 -2.88 -15.43
CA LEU A 128 -3.39 -3.16 -16.40
C LEU A 128 -3.38 -4.64 -16.80
N PHE A 129 -3.44 -5.54 -15.81
CA PHE A 129 -3.34 -6.98 -16.03
C PHE A 129 -4.55 -7.58 -16.75
N HIS A 130 -5.66 -6.86 -16.85
CA HIS A 130 -6.80 -7.24 -17.70
C HIS A 130 -6.61 -6.86 -19.17
N CYS A 131 -5.69 -5.94 -19.49
CA CYS A 131 -5.51 -5.39 -20.83
C CYS A 131 -4.31 -5.96 -21.60
N ILE A 132 -3.44 -6.71 -20.93
CA ILE A 132 -2.19 -7.21 -21.52
C ILE A 132 -2.21 -8.73 -21.70
N ASP A 133 -1.43 -9.21 -22.67
CA ASP A 133 -1.22 -10.64 -22.89
C ASP A 133 -0.33 -11.26 -21.78
N THR A 134 -0.37 -12.59 -21.70
CA THR A 134 0.38 -13.37 -20.70
C THR A 134 1.90 -13.16 -20.78
N ALA A 135 2.48 -13.00 -21.97
CA ALA A 135 3.92 -12.80 -22.10
C ALA A 135 4.33 -11.44 -21.53
N THR A 136 3.59 -10.38 -21.87
CA THR A 136 3.82 -9.04 -21.31
C THR A 136 3.62 -9.02 -19.79
N TYR A 137 2.60 -9.71 -19.28
CA TYR A 137 2.36 -9.86 -17.84
C TYR A 137 3.52 -10.55 -17.12
N ASN A 138 4.03 -11.65 -17.68
CA ASN A 138 5.16 -12.39 -17.11
C ASN A 138 6.45 -11.58 -17.11
N ASP A 139 6.71 -10.83 -18.20
CA ASP A 139 7.86 -9.92 -18.26
C ASP A 139 7.79 -8.84 -17.18
N ILE A 140 6.61 -8.26 -16.97
CA ILE A 140 6.38 -7.29 -15.88
C ILE A 140 6.67 -7.90 -14.51
N CYS A 141 6.11 -9.07 -14.20
CA CYS A 141 6.30 -9.70 -12.90
C CYS A 141 7.78 -10.04 -12.67
N ARG A 142 8.47 -10.57 -13.68
CA ARG A 142 9.91 -10.85 -13.62
C ARG A 142 10.73 -9.59 -13.34
N GLU A 143 10.43 -8.48 -14.01
CA GLU A 143 11.15 -7.23 -13.78
C GLU A 143 10.89 -6.64 -12.39
N ILE A 144 9.67 -6.80 -11.86
CA ILE A 144 9.37 -6.44 -10.46
C ILE A 144 10.20 -7.30 -9.50
N GLU A 145 10.27 -8.61 -9.71
CA GLU A 145 11.09 -9.52 -8.88
C GLU A 145 12.57 -9.12 -8.90
N VAL A 146 13.15 -8.93 -10.09
CA VAL A 146 14.55 -8.50 -10.26
C VAL A 146 14.79 -7.17 -9.58
N PHE A 147 13.89 -6.20 -9.76
CA PHE A 147 13.98 -4.91 -9.11
C PHE A 147 13.96 -5.03 -7.59
N LEU A 148 12.97 -5.71 -7.01
CA LEU A 148 12.85 -5.84 -5.55
C LEU A 148 14.00 -6.63 -4.94
N GLY A 149 14.48 -7.65 -5.64
CA GLY A 149 15.66 -8.43 -5.24
C GLY A 149 16.98 -7.63 -5.27
N SER A 150 17.04 -6.54 -6.02
CA SER A 150 18.20 -5.63 -6.02
C SER A 150 18.19 -4.61 -4.88
N GLN A 151 17.07 -4.49 -4.15
CA GLN A 151 16.95 -3.54 -3.04
C GLN A 151 17.36 -4.21 -1.72
N HIS A 152 18.08 -3.48 -0.87
CA HIS A 152 18.57 -4.02 0.41
C HIS A 152 18.16 -3.21 1.65
N HIS A 153 17.45 -2.10 1.44
CA HIS A 153 17.11 -1.14 2.48
C HIS A 153 15.63 -0.74 2.49
N LEU A 154 14.77 -1.50 1.82
CA LEU A 154 13.34 -1.23 1.81
C LEU A 154 12.77 -1.39 3.23
N LYS A 155 12.22 -0.30 3.75
CA LYS A 155 11.46 -0.28 5.00
C LYS A 155 9.97 -0.46 4.76
N ARG A 156 9.47 0.00 3.61
CA ARG A 156 8.06 -0.12 3.22
C ARG A 156 7.93 -0.65 1.79
N SER A 157 7.14 -1.69 1.61
CA SER A 157 6.66 -2.12 0.29
C SER A 157 5.14 -2.15 0.30
N ASP A 158 4.54 -1.63 -0.75
CA ASP A 158 3.11 -1.39 -0.81
C ASP A 158 2.57 -1.86 -2.17
N PHE A 159 1.66 -2.83 -2.16
CA PHE A 159 1.12 -3.47 -3.36
C PHE A 159 -0.41 -3.31 -3.47
N ASP A 160 -0.92 -2.20 -2.98
CA ASP A 160 -2.34 -1.87 -2.99
C ASP A 160 -3.00 -2.05 -4.38
N GLN A 161 -4.05 -2.87 -4.43
CA GLN A 161 -4.81 -3.18 -5.65
C GLN A 161 -3.95 -3.71 -6.81
N SER A 162 -2.98 -4.58 -6.51
CA SER A 162 -2.11 -5.15 -7.54
C SER A 162 -2.71 -6.35 -8.28
N PHE A 163 -3.42 -7.24 -7.58
CA PHE A 163 -4.08 -8.43 -8.13
C PHE A 163 -3.18 -9.30 -9.02
N PHE A 164 -1.97 -9.61 -8.53
CA PHE A 164 -1.07 -10.56 -9.18
C PHE A 164 -1.71 -11.96 -9.23
N GLY A 165 -1.31 -12.73 -10.22
CA GLY A 165 -1.46 -14.17 -10.21
C GLY A 165 -0.72 -14.76 -9.00
N TYR A 166 -1.22 -15.88 -8.48
CA TYR A 166 -0.76 -16.41 -7.22
C TYR A 166 0.74 -16.78 -7.22
N GLN A 167 1.22 -17.45 -8.28
CA GLN A 167 2.62 -17.86 -8.37
C GLN A 167 3.56 -16.66 -8.52
N GLU A 168 3.16 -15.67 -9.31
CA GLU A 168 3.92 -14.44 -9.50
C GLU A 168 3.94 -13.60 -8.21
N GLY A 169 2.81 -13.51 -7.50
CA GLY A 169 2.75 -12.84 -6.20
C GLY A 169 3.70 -13.48 -5.18
N ILE A 170 3.80 -14.81 -5.14
CA ILE A 170 4.79 -15.51 -4.30
C ILE A 170 6.23 -15.22 -4.73
N GLY A 171 6.53 -15.20 -6.03
CA GLY A 171 7.85 -14.86 -6.56
C GLY A 171 8.28 -13.44 -6.17
N ILE A 172 7.36 -12.49 -6.30
CA ILE A 172 7.53 -11.09 -5.87
C ILE A 172 7.80 -11.00 -4.37
N LEU A 173 7.00 -11.67 -3.53
CA LEU A 173 7.19 -11.68 -2.08
C LEU A 173 8.54 -12.30 -1.68
N LYS A 174 8.93 -13.42 -2.28
CA LYS A 174 10.23 -14.05 -2.00
C LYS A 174 11.38 -13.10 -2.35
N SER A 175 11.38 -12.55 -3.56
CA SER A 175 12.42 -11.61 -4.00
C SER A 175 12.54 -10.39 -3.09
N LEU A 176 11.40 -9.83 -2.67
CA LEU A 176 11.35 -8.72 -1.71
C LEU A 176 11.94 -9.11 -0.36
N THR A 177 11.46 -10.22 0.20
CA THR A 177 11.78 -10.61 1.59
C THR A 177 13.18 -11.17 1.74
N GLU A 178 13.71 -11.90 0.76
CA GLU A 178 15.09 -12.41 0.79
C GLU A 178 16.11 -11.28 0.87
N SER A 179 15.86 -10.17 0.16
CA SER A 179 16.81 -9.07 0.04
C SER A 179 16.63 -7.98 1.09
N ASN A 180 15.42 -7.87 1.68
CA ASN A 180 15.05 -6.79 2.61
C ASN A 180 14.59 -7.29 3.98
N ARG A 181 14.86 -8.56 4.31
CA ARG A 181 14.41 -9.24 5.53
C ARG A 181 14.54 -8.42 6.80
N GLU A 182 15.71 -7.84 7.01
CA GLU A 182 16.07 -7.13 8.24
C GLU A 182 15.59 -5.67 8.26
N SER A 183 15.23 -5.10 7.10
CA SER A 183 14.88 -3.68 6.97
C SER A 183 13.38 -3.45 6.82
N LEU A 184 12.63 -4.44 6.31
CA LEU A 184 11.20 -4.32 6.02
C LEU A 184 10.38 -4.25 7.30
N THR A 185 9.76 -3.09 7.53
CA THR A 185 8.95 -2.79 8.73
C THR A 185 7.46 -2.66 8.42
N HIS A 186 7.13 -2.29 7.18
CA HIS A 186 5.76 -2.04 6.73
C HIS A 186 5.51 -2.77 5.42
N LEU A 187 4.48 -3.62 5.38
CA LEU A 187 4.10 -4.36 4.19
C LEU A 187 2.59 -4.22 3.94
N VAL A 188 2.22 -3.72 2.76
CA VAL A 188 0.83 -3.61 2.30
C VAL A 188 0.56 -4.64 1.23
N LEU A 189 -0.38 -5.54 1.50
CA LEU A 189 -0.83 -6.65 0.67
C LEU A 189 -2.34 -6.57 0.35
N HIS A 190 -2.96 -5.41 0.54
CA HIS A 190 -4.35 -5.18 0.17
C HIS A 190 -4.59 -5.48 -1.32
N ARG A 191 -5.43 -6.48 -1.58
CA ARG A 191 -5.73 -7.08 -2.90
C ARG A 191 -4.47 -7.42 -3.69
N PHE A 192 -3.50 -8.02 -2.99
CA PHE A 192 -2.20 -8.37 -3.57
C PHE A 192 -2.28 -9.47 -4.63
N VAL A 193 -2.96 -10.58 -4.33
CA VAL A 193 -3.17 -11.71 -5.23
C VAL A 193 -4.64 -11.88 -5.57
N ARG A 194 -4.95 -12.39 -6.76
CA ARG A 194 -6.32 -12.75 -7.13
C ARG A 194 -6.82 -13.91 -6.27
N TYR A 195 -8.03 -13.79 -5.71
CA TYR A 195 -8.65 -14.84 -4.93
C TYR A 195 -8.85 -16.11 -5.76
N GLN A 196 -8.42 -17.24 -5.20
CA GLN A 196 -8.69 -18.59 -5.72
C GLN A 196 -9.33 -19.40 -4.60
N TYR A 197 -10.66 -19.58 -4.66
CA TYR A 197 -11.42 -20.28 -3.62
C TYR A 197 -11.05 -21.77 -3.51
N GLU A 198 -10.49 -22.36 -4.57
CA GLU A 198 -10.30 -23.82 -4.68
C GLU A 198 -8.91 -24.32 -4.21
N LYS A 199 -7.95 -23.43 -3.89
CA LYS A 199 -6.55 -23.79 -3.59
C LYS A 199 -5.98 -23.00 -2.40
N GLN A 200 -6.64 -23.07 -1.25
CA GLN A 200 -6.41 -22.08 -0.18
C GLN A 200 -5.29 -22.45 0.80
N GLU A 201 -5.32 -23.60 1.48
CA GLU A 201 -4.44 -23.83 2.65
C GLU A 201 -2.94 -23.87 2.33
N SER A 202 -2.51 -24.66 1.34
CA SER A 202 -1.08 -24.80 0.99
C SER A 202 -0.47 -23.50 0.46
N ASN A 203 -1.31 -22.65 -0.10
CA ASN A 203 -0.94 -21.37 -0.65
C ASN A 203 -0.76 -20.34 0.47
N PHE A 204 -1.75 -20.25 1.37
CA PHE A 204 -1.67 -19.40 2.54
C PHE A 204 -0.53 -19.79 3.48
N ALA A 205 -0.23 -21.09 3.62
CA ALA A 205 0.95 -21.56 4.36
C ALA A 205 2.26 -20.98 3.81
N GLN A 206 2.39 -20.83 2.49
CA GLN A 206 3.60 -20.25 1.89
C GLN A 206 3.71 -18.75 2.16
N ILE A 207 2.65 -17.98 1.92
CA ILE A 207 2.65 -16.53 2.22
C ILE A 207 2.94 -16.32 3.70
N LEU A 208 2.27 -17.09 4.58
CA LEU A 208 2.50 -17.04 6.01
C LEU A 208 3.96 -17.33 6.33
N SER A 209 4.55 -18.40 5.80
CA SER A 209 5.96 -18.72 6.03
C SER A 209 6.91 -17.57 5.65
N ILE A 210 6.60 -16.83 4.58
CA ILE A 210 7.37 -15.67 4.14
C ILE A 210 7.20 -14.49 5.10
N LEU A 211 5.97 -14.17 5.51
CA LEU A 211 5.71 -13.13 6.51
C LEU A 211 6.37 -13.49 7.85
N LEU A 212 6.38 -14.78 8.19
CA LEU A 212 7.11 -15.28 9.34
C LEU A 212 8.64 -15.18 9.19
N GLY A 213 9.13 -15.04 7.97
CA GLY A 213 10.54 -14.80 7.71
C GLY A 213 11.02 -13.42 8.16
N LEU A 214 10.13 -12.46 8.42
CA LEU A 214 10.46 -11.03 8.58
C LEU A 214 10.58 -10.61 10.07
N PRO A 215 11.81 -10.47 10.62
CA PRO A 215 12.01 -10.12 12.02
C PRO A 215 11.64 -8.66 12.36
N SER A 216 11.79 -7.75 11.40
CA SER A 216 11.59 -6.31 11.60
C SER A 216 10.17 -5.82 11.28
N LEU A 217 9.28 -6.70 10.82
CA LEU A 217 7.93 -6.34 10.42
C LEU A 217 7.12 -5.88 11.64
N THR A 218 6.71 -4.60 11.64
CA THR A 218 5.89 -4.00 12.69
C THR A 218 4.45 -3.74 12.24
N THR A 219 4.25 -3.53 10.94
CA THR A 219 2.96 -3.16 10.36
C THR A 219 2.64 -4.04 9.16
N LEU A 220 1.51 -4.75 9.24
CA LEU A 220 0.96 -5.53 8.14
C LEU A 220 -0.41 -4.94 7.75
N ASP A 221 -0.56 -4.64 6.48
CA ASP A 221 -1.81 -4.15 5.90
C ASP A 221 -2.29 -5.18 4.87
N ILE A 222 -3.51 -5.70 5.04
CA ILE A 222 -3.99 -6.89 4.32
C ILE A 222 -5.51 -6.99 4.29
N ASP A 223 -6.05 -7.75 3.34
CA ASP A 223 -7.47 -8.06 3.28
C ASP A 223 -7.90 -9.00 4.43
N TYR A 224 -9.02 -8.66 5.08
CA TYR A 224 -9.74 -9.49 6.03
C TYR A 224 -10.35 -10.69 5.32
N SER A 225 -9.54 -11.75 5.21
CA SER A 225 -9.79 -12.90 4.34
C SER A 225 -9.49 -14.20 5.06
N TYR A 226 -9.77 -15.34 4.40
CA TYR A 226 -9.35 -16.66 4.88
C TYR A 226 -7.85 -16.72 5.22
N PHE A 227 -7.00 -15.93 4.56
CA PHE A 227 -5.58 -15.85 4.92
C PHE A 227 -5.40 -15.38 6.36
N VAL A 228 -6.17 -14.40 6.80
CA VAL A 228 -6.13 -13.86 8.16
C VAL A 228 -6.62 -14.93 9.15
N GLU A 229 -7.69 -15.65 8.83
CA GLU A 229 -8.14 -16.80 9.63
C GLU A 229 -7.03 -17.86 9.75
N PHE A 230 -6.43 -18.26 8.63
CA PHE A 230 -5.35 -19.24 8.59
C PHE A 230 -4.10 -18.77 9.35
N MET A 231 -3.73 -17.51 9.19
CA MET A 231 -2.63 -16.88 9.91
C MET A 231 -2.81 -16.98 11.42
N PHE A 232 -4.04 -16.89 11.92
CA PHE A 232 -4.34 -16.83 13.35
C PHE A 232 -4.67 -18.19 13.96
N ALA A 233 -5.39 -19.05 13.24
CA ALA A 233 -5.64 -20.44 13.62
C ALA A 233 -4.33 -21.25 13.73
N SER A 234 -3.33 -20.94 12.91
CA SER A 234 -2.00 -21.57 13.03
C SER A 234 -1.18 -21.08 14.24
N GLN A 235 -1.51 -19.93 14.85
CA GLN A 235 -0.78 -19.40 16.02
C GLN A 235 -1.26 -20.03 17.33
N SER A 236 -2.50 -20.51 17.39
CA SER A 236 -3.08 -21.12 18.58
C SER A 236 -2.69 -22.60 18.76
N ALA A 237 -2.22 -23.27 17.70
CA ALA A 237 -1.93 -24.70 17.69
C ALA A 237 -0.44 -25.08 17.81
N ASP A 238 0.51 -24.19 17.46
CA ASP A 238 1.93 -24.54 17.35
C ASP A 238 2.84 -23.78 18.35
N VAL A 239 3.40 -24.52 19.31
CA VAL A 239 4.34 -24.03 20.33
C VAL A 239 5.62 -23.42 19.72
N LYS A 240 6.06 -23.88 18.54
CA LYS A 240 7.21 -23.28 17.83
C LYS A 240 6.85 -21.91 17.25
N PHE A 241 5.63 -21.76 16.77
CA PHE A 241 5.10 -20.51 16.25
C PHE A 241 4.95 -19.47 17.37
N PHE A 242 4.47 -19.89 18.55
CA PHE A 242 4.37 -19.04 19.74
C PHE A 242 5.70 -18.38 20.13
N LYS A 243 6.81 -19.12 20.09
CA LYS A 243 8.16 -18.58 20.34
C LYS A 243 8.61 -17.58 19.28
N ILE A 244 8.24 -17.82 18.03
CA ILE A 244 8.58 -16.95 16.90
C ILE A 244 7.80 -15.63 16.98
N CYS A 245 6.55 -15.66 17.43
CA CYS A 245 5.72 -14.47 17.65
C CYS A 245 6.16 -13.62 18.84
N GLN A 246 6.57 -14.26 19.96
CA GLN A 246 7.08 -13.54 21.14
C GLN A 246 8.36 -12.73 20.86
N THR A 247 9.15 -13.13 19.86
CA THR A 247 10.36 -12.39 19.47
C THR A 247 10.10 -11.23 18.53
N ARG A 248 8.83 -10.98 18.13
CA ARG A 248 8.48 -10.01 17.09
C ARG A 248 7.74 -8.81 17.63
N GLY A 249 7.89 -7.72 16.90
CA GLY A 249 7.29 -6.43 17.20
C GLY A 249 6.11 -6.07 16.30
N ILE A 250 5.31 -7.03 15.79
CA ILE A 250 4.07 -6.67 15.10
C ILE A 250 3.21 -5.89 16.09
N SER A 251 3.03 -4.61 15.80
CA SER A 251 2.29 -3.67 16.63
C SER A 251 1.07 -3.13 15.91
N ASN A 252 1.00 -3.24 14.58
CA ASN A 252 -0.10 -2.71 13.80
C ASN A 252 -0.56 -3.73 12.76
N ILE A 253 -1.87 -3.98 12.72
CA ILE A 253 -2.52 -4.73 11.65
C ILE A 253 -3.62 -3.83 11.08
N ILE A 254 -3.57 -3.61 9.77
CA ILE A 254 -4.59 -2.87 9.02
C ILE A 254 -5.36 -3.90 8.21
N LEU A 255 -6.66 -3.98 8.45
CA LEU A 255 -7.55 -4.95 7.84
C LEU A 255 -8.49 -4.24 6.89
N HIS A 256 -8.58 -4.74 5.66
CA HIS A 256 -9.50 -4.25 4.65
C HIS A 256 -10.58 -5.29 4.34
N TYR A 257 -11.83 -4.90 4.35
CA TYR A 257 -12.92 -5.74 3.86
C TYR A 257 -13.70 -4.97 2.81
N ASP A 258 -13.98 -5.61 1.68
CA ASP A 258 -14.79 -5.07 0.59
C ASP A 258 -15.62 -6.21 0.01
N ASP A 259 -16.94 -6.11 0.18
CA ASP A 259 -17.90 -7.14 -0.19
C ASP A 259 -18.09 -7.29 -1.71
N GLU A 260 -17.68 -6.29 -2.51
CA GLU A 260 -17.62 -6.41 -3.97
C GLU A 260 -16.58 -7.47 -4.39
N PHE A 261 -15.54 -7.70 -3.56
CA PHE A 261 -14.42 -8.58 -3.89
C PHE A 261 -14.37 -9.86 -3.05
N MET A 262 -15.01 -9.87 -1.88
CA MET A 262 -14.98 -11.00 -0.95
C MET A 262 -16.33 -11.21 -0.27
N ASP A 263 -16.83 -12.43 -0.38
CA ASP A 263 -18.03 -12.86 0.32
C ASP A 263 -17.67 -13.53 1.67
N LEU A 264 -18.30 -13.06 2.75
CA LEU A 264 -18.10 -13.55 4.12
C LEU A 264 -18.43 -15.03 4.27
N GLU A 265 -19.30 -15.60 3.44
CA GLU A 265 -19.68 -17.02 3.51
C GLU A 265 -18.50 -17.98 3.33
N HIS A 266 -17.40 -17.50 2.73
CA HIS A 266 -16.24 -18.33 2.40
C HIS A 266 -15.27 -18.57 3.56
N PHE A 267 -15.44 -17.91 4.70
CA PHE A 267 -14.55 -18.07 5.85
C PHE A 267 -15.27 -17.85 7.18
N ARG A 268 -14.72 -18.38 8.28
CA ARG A 268 -15.38 -18.33 9.60
C ARG A 268 -15.10 -17.05 10.36
N GLY A 269 -14.08 -16.31 9.93
CA GLY A 269 -13.62 -15.10 10.61
C GLY A 269 -12.88 -15.43 11.90
N LEU A 270 -12.36 -14.39 12.55
CA LEU A 270 -11.69 -14.53 13.83
C LEU A 270 -12.68 -14.39 14.97
N THR A 271 -12.62 -15.32 15.91
CA THR A 271 -13.47 -15.28 17.09
C THR A 271 -12.92 -14.31 18.13
N SER A 272 -13.78 -13.95 19.10
CA SER A 272 -13.35 -13.19 20.27
C SER A 272 -12.21 -13.84 21.06
N ILE A 273 -12.12 -15.17 21.05
CA ILE A 273 -11.05 -15.92 21.70
C ILE A 273 -9.73 -15.73 20.95
N ASP A 274 -9.77 -15.77 19.61
CA ASP A 274 -8.59 -15.58 18.77
C ASP A 274 -7.99 -14.19 19.01
N TRP A 275 -8.82 -13.14 18.98
CA TRP A 275 -8.37 -11.77 19.25
C TRP A 275 -7.78 -11.58 20.64
N ARG A 276 -8.39 -12.20 21.67
CA ARG A 276 -7.84 -12.16 23.03
C ARG A 276 -6.46 -12.82 23.07
N LEU A 277 -6.30 -14.00 22.47
CA LEU A 277 -5.00 -14.70 22.42
C LEU A 277 -3.96 -13.87 21.67
N LEU A 278 -4.35 -13.19 20.60
CA LEU A 278 -3.47 -12.31 19.84
C LEU A 278 -3.04 -11.09 20.63
N LYS A 279 -3.95 -10.51 21.42
CA LYS A 279 -3.61 -9.39 22.30
C LYS A 279 -2.70 -9.81 23.44
N GLU A 280 -2.83 -11.03 23.95
CA GLU A 280 -1.89 -11.61 24.93
C GLU A 280 -0.50 -11.86 24.31
N LEU A 281 -0.45 -12.32 23.05
CA LEU A 281 0.78 -12.52 22.29
C LEU A 281 1.47 -11.20 21.90
N TYR A 282 0.67 -10.20 21.52
CA TYR A 282 1.11 -8.88 21.08
C TYR A 282 0.42 -7.80 21.92
N PRO A 283 0.91 -7.51 23.14
CA PRO A 283 0.27 -6.56 24.05
C PRO A 283 0.06 -5.16 23.45
N ASN A 284 0.99 -4.73 22.61
CA ASN A 284 0.96 -3.43 21.92
C ASN A 284 0.26 -3.48 20.55
N LEU A 285 -0.50 -4.55 20.26
CA LEU A 285 -1.23 -4.67 18.99
C LEU A 285 -2.32 -3.61 18.88
N HIS A 286 -2.25 -2.82 17.82
CA HIS A 286 -3.26 -1.92 17.34
C HIS A 286 -3.87 -2.50 16.07
N VAL A 287 -5.20 -2.44 15.97
CA VAL A 287 -5.92 -2.86 14.77
C VAL A 287 -6.61 -1.66 14.15
N GLU A 288 -6.43 -1.49 12.85
CA GLU A 288 -7.20 -0.56 12.02
C GLU A 288 -8.10 -1.39 11.10
N CYS A 289 -9.36 -1.00 11.00
CA CYS A 289 -10.34 -1.65 10.14
C CYS A 289 -10.85 -0.67 9.09
N ASN A 290 -10.77 -1.08 7.83
CA ASN A 290 -11.24 -0.37 6.66
C ASN A 290 -12.29 -1.26 5.96
N PHE A 291 -13.55 -1.05 6.28
CA PHE A 291 -14.65 -1.86 5.78
C PHE A 291 -15.49 -1.06 4.79
N THR A 292 -15.71 -1.64 3.61
CA THR A 292 -16.63 -1.15 2.59
C THR A 292 -17.67 -2.23 2.37
N ILE A 293 -18.94 -1.93 2.63
CA ILE A 293 -20.02 -2.92 2.53
C ILE A 293 -21.23 -2.31 1.83
N TYR A 294 -21.72 -2.98 0.80
CA TYR A 294 -22.93 -2.67 0.08
C TYR A 294 -24.13 -3.34 0.75
N CYS A 295 -25.13 -2.54 1.16
CA CYS A 295 -26.32 -3.03 1.85
C CYS A 295 -26.01 -3.91 3.09
N PRO A 296 -25.22 -3.42 4.07
CA PRO A 296 -24.76 -4.22 5.20
C PRO A 296 -25.91 -4.76 6.05
N THR A 297 -25.86 -6.06 6.36
CA THR A 297 -26.72 -6.71 7.34
C THR A 297 -26.09 -6.69 8.73
N TRP A 298 -26.90 -6.90 9.77
CA TRP A 298 -26.37 -7.06 11.13
C TRP A 298 -25.42 -8.25 11.27
N GLN A 299 -25.62 -9.32 10.49
CA GLN A 299 -24.75 -10.49 10.51
C GLN A 299 -23.34 -10.14 10.02
N ASP A 300 -23.22 -9.28 9.02
CA ASP A 300 -21.93 -8.83 8.49
C ASP A 300 -21.17 -8.01 9.53
N VAL A 301 -21.87 -7.12 10.23
CA VAL A 301 -21.29 -6.30 11.30
C VAL A 301 -20.82 -7.16 12.48
N GLU A 302 -21.65 -8.10 12.92
CA GLU A 302 -21.32 -9.04 13.99
C GLU A 302 -20.13 -9.94 13.63
N PHE A 303 -19.99 -10.27 12.34
CA PHE A 303 -18.89 -11.06 11.82
C PHE A 303 -17.56 -10.28 11.77
N LEU A 304 -17.61 -9.02 11.35
CA LEU A 304 -16.42 -8.17 11.16
C LEU A 304 -15.92 -7.53 12.46
N ILE A 305 -16.84 -7.15 13.35
CA ILE A 305 -16.55 -6.49 14.62
C ILE A 305 -16.92 -7.43 15.75
N VAL A 306 -15.91 -8.05 16.34
CA VAL A 306 -16.08 -9.03 17.41
C VAL A 306 -15.49 -8.54 18.74
N PRO A 307 -15.99 -9.03 19.90
CA PRO A 307 -15.46 -8.63 21.20
C PRO A 307 -13.97 -8.96 21.38
N ASN A 308 -13.24 -8.16 22.15
CA ASN A 308 -11.78 -8.26 22.40
C ASN A 308 -10.88 -7.90 21.21
N MET A 309 -11.44 -7.53 20.05
CA MET A 309 -10.66 -7.00 18.95
C MET A 309 -10.13 -5.59 19.33
N PRO A 310 -8.81 -5.35 19.34
CA PRO A 310 -8.23 -4.09 19.80
C PRO A 310 -8.26 -3.01 18.70
N ILE A 311 -9.47 -2.70 18.21
CA ILE A 311 -9.69 -1.71 17.16
C ILE A 311 -9.37 -0.33 17.71
N THR A 312 -8.43 0.33 17.05
CA THR A 312 -8.01 1.71 17.34
C THR A 312 -8.54 2.69 16.33
N HIS A 313 -8.73 2.26 15.09
CA HIS A 313 -9.25 3.08 14.00
C HIS A 313 -10.28 2.24 13.25
N LEU A 314 -11.50 2.77 13.10
CA LEU A 314 -12.56 2.13 12.34
C LEU A 314 -13.03 3.09 11.25
N ASN A 315 -12.77 2.71 10.01
CA ASN A 315 -13.31 3.34 8.81
C ASN A 315 -14.36 2.39 8.23
N PHE A 316 -15.62 2.81 8.27
CA PHE A 316 -16.74 2.01 7.81
C PHE A 316 -17.49 2.81 6.73
N THR A 317 -17.39 2.36 5.50
CA THR A 317 -18.07 2.93 4.33
C THR A 317 -19.22 2.01 3.96
N TYR A 318 -20.42 2.57 3.81
CA TYR A 318 -21.59 1.77 3.44
C TYR A 318 -22.48 2.49 2.43
N GLU A 319 -23.07 1.72 1.51
CA GLU A 319 -24.03 2.24 0.54
C GLU A 319 -25.34 1.45 0.66
N TYR A 320 -26.48 2.15 0.56
CA TYR A 320 -27.80 1.52 0.44
C TYR A 320 -28.34 1.75 -0.96
N GLU A 321 -28.91 0.72 -1.58
CA GLU A 321 -29.78 0.94 -2.75
C GLU A 321 -31.06 1.65 -2.30
N LEU A 322 -31.28 2.87 -2.81
CA LEU A 322 -32.50 3.65 -2.58
C LEU A 322 -33.76 3.04 -3.24
N GLU A 323 -33.65 1.87 -3.88
CA GLU A 323 -34.76 1.23 -4.59
C GLU A 323 -35.34 0.03 -3.83
N ARG A 324 -36.45 0.29 -3.13
CA ARG A 324 -37.56 -0.63 -2.87
C ARG A 324 -37.22 -1.95 -2.15
N SER A 325 -37.19 -1.92 -0.82
CA SER A 325 -37.86 -2.97 -0.06
C SER A 325 -38.52 -2.38 1.19
N ASP A 326 -39.77 -2.80 1.46
CA ASP A 326 -40.52 -2.47 2.67
C ASP A 326 -40.01 -3.27 3.90
N ASP A 327 -38.90 -4.00 3.75
CA ASP A 327 -38.27 -4.81 4.80
C ASP A 327 -37.16 -4.00 5.51
N ALA A 328 -37.58 -3.02 6.31
CA ALA A 328 -36.70 -2.12 7.04
C ALA A 328 -35.90 -2.79 8.19
N ASP A 329 -36.18 -4.06 8.53
CA ASP A 329 -35.64 -4.72 9.72
C ASP A 329 -34.28 -5.42 9.54
N TYR A 330 -33.76 -5.53 8.31
CA TYR A 330 -32.49 -6.25 8.04
C TYR A 330 -31.27 -5.35 7.86
N TYR A 331 -31.47 -4.05 7.67
CA TYR A 331 -30.38 -3.13 7.42
C TYR A 331 -29.72 -2.69 8.72
N MET A 332 -28.39 -2.65 8.73
CA MET A 332 -27.63 -2.01 9.79
C MET A 332 -28.10 -0.56 9.92
N ASP A 333 -28.31 -0.07 11.13
CA ASP A 333 -28.50 1.34 11.44
C ASP A 333 -27.33 1.86 12.29
N ILE A 334 -27.06 3.16 12.24
CA ILE A 334 -25.90 3.76 12.92
C ILE A 334 -25.97 3.55 14.44
N ASP A 335 -27.15 3.65 15.04
CA ASP A 335 -27.32 3.52 16.49
C ASP A 335 -27.00 2.10 16.94
N GLY A 336 -27.47 1.09 16.20
CA GLY A 336 -27.14 -0.31 16.40
C GLY A 336 -25.64 -0.57 16.22
N LEU A 337 -24.96 0.10 15.27
CA LEU A 337 -23.54 -0.13 15.02
C LEU A 337 -22.71 0.39 16.19
N LEU A 338 -23.09 1.57 16.69
CA LEU A 338 -22.48 2.15 17.89
C LEU A 338 -22.78 1.29 19.13
N ASN A 339 -24.01 0.80 19.29
CA ASN A 339 -24.38 -0.10 20.38
C ASN A 339 -23.61 -1.43 20.32
N HIS A 340 -23.44 -2.01 19.13
CA HIS A 340 -22.63 -3.21 18.94
C HIS A 340 -21.15 -2.96 19.24
N CYS A 341 -20.60 -1.83 18.79
CA CYS A 341 -19.24 -1.43 19.15
C CYS A 341 -19.06 -1.26 20.66
N LEU A 342 -20.05 -0.70 21.37
CA LEU A 342 -20.05 -0.62 22.83
C LEU A 342 -20.13 -2.00 23.49
N ALA A 343 -20.98 -2.90 22.97
CA ALA A 343 -21.10 -4.27 23.46
C ALA A 343 -19.79 -5.05 23.27
N CYS A 344 -19.08 -4.82 22.16
CA CYS A 344 -17.76 -5.37 21.88
C CYS A 344 -16.62 -4.70 22.67
N LYS A 345 -16.91 -3.62 23.40
CA LYS A 345 -15.94 -2.77 24.11
C LYS A 345 -14.88 -2.15 23.20
N THR A 346 -15.23 -1.90 21.95
CA THR A 346 -14.36 -1.24 20.97
C THR A 346 -13.89 0.12 21.49
N ASN A 347 -14.74 0.82 22.25
CA ASN A 347 -14.47 2.12 22.86
C ASN A 347 -13.29 2.11 23.86
N ASP A 348 -12.85 0.96 24.37
CA ASP A 348 -11.69 0.88 25.27
C ASP A 348 -10.37 1.19 24.54
N HIS A 349 -10.35 1.07 23.21
CA HIS A 349 -9.16 1.25 22.37
C HIS A 349 -9.34 2.23 21.21
N LEU A 350 -10.59 2.56 20.84
CA LEU A 350 -10.92 3.37 19.68
C LEU A 350 -10.41 4.83 19.84
N ALA A 351 -9.53 5.23 18.93
CA ALA A 351 -9.00 6.58 18.80
C ALA A 351 -9.75 7.39 17.74
N SER A 352 -10.19 6.75 16.65
CA SER A 352 -10.98 7.41 15.60
C SER A 352 -12.05 6.50 15.00
N LEU A 353 -13.20 7.09 14.70
CA LEU A 353 -14.30 6.48 13.97
C LEU A 353 -14.64 7.36 12.76
N HIS A 354 -14.61 6.78 11.58
CA HIS A 354 -15.06 7.41 10.35
C HIS A 354 -16.17 6.57 9.75
N LEU A 355 -17.36 7.16 9.64
CA LEU A 355 -18.52 6.57 8.97
C LEU A 355 -18.76 7.40 7.71
N THR A 356 -18.75 6.76 6.54
CA THR A 356 -18.92 7.43 5.24
C THR A 356 -20.07 6.83 4.46
#